data_AF-H3SG73-F1
#
_entry.id   AF-H3SG73-F1
#
_cell.length_a   1.000
_cell.length_b   1.000
_cell.length_c   1.000
_cell.angle_alpha   90.00
_cell.angle_beta   90.00
_cell.angle_gamma   90.00
#
_symmetry.space_group_name_H-M   'P 1'
#
loop_
_entity.id
_entity.type
_entity.pdbx_description
1 polymer ?
#
loop_
_entity_poly.entity_id
_entity_poly.type
_entity_poly.pdbx_seq_one_letter_code
_entity_poly.pdbx_strand_id
1 'polypeptide(L)'
;MNMTLSDWTRRGAAVLLASVIACGTLLSFGATAHGQAAAETKQGEGKAAAQASAGTADAVPDRARTSTEARLEWKQWMKDNAIALDSIQPEAAPQALIPAERFADLDALKPLLEDKRIVYLGESSHGAAEYNSAKTRLIQYLHQELGFNVVAFETNLGNAASAYGHIRTREPVATMKDSIFRVWQAQETVPLFQYIKDTQNTKTPLALAGFDMQPQGALFTGEWMGDAKLAKQFQDAEQELDEWEMTEDVEGYRKAKPKLLKVYQQVRALLPKRAEELQRQYPDNPHIVKLMERALDNRIQVVEEYMEISINATAFLNGKSMDYMSVIQSSEYRDRMMADNLSWLATHVYPNEKIIVWAHNGHIAKAYSQEMNSLPRVHMGELMQKTEFKDQSYVIGLYMGGGRNAHVTGGASDALPPMPHSIEEVMKGAGHPFAFVDLRYAKRAPGNSWMTQPNISYYDGVMPVSSIPAEQFDGILFIDEVSEPVYLK
;
A
#
# COMPACT_ATOMS: atom_id res chain seq x y z
N MET A 1 -28.35 -14.60 -26.02
CA MET A 1 -27.96 -16.00 -25.72
C MET A 1 -27.92 -16.13 -24.21
N ASN A 2 -28.73 -17.04 -23.67
CA ASN A 2 -28.97 -17.21 -22.24
C ASN A 2 -27.67 -17.57 -21.49
N MET A 3 -27.23 -16.71 -20.57
CA MET A 3 -26.25 -17.07 -19.54
C MET A 3 -27.01 -17.60 -18.33
N THR A 4 -26.68 -18.82 -17.90
CA THR A 4 -27.30 -19.50 -16.76
C THR A 4 -26.61 -19.12 -15.45
N LEU A 5 -27.39 -19.07 -14.35
CA LEU A 5 -26.96 -18.73 -12.97
C LEU A 5 -25.82 -19.60 -12.38
N SER A 6 -25.26 -20.57 -13.11
CA SER A 6 -24.22 -21.48 -12.60
C SER A 6 -22.79 -20.93 -12.65
N ASP A 7 -22.53 -19.86 -13.41
CA ASP A 7 -21.17 -19.29 -13.51
C ASP A 7 -20.83 -18.34 -12.37
N TRP A 8 -21.83 -17.84 -11.64
CA TRP A 8 -21.65 -16.95 -10.49
C TRP A 8 -21.19 -17.68 -9.21
N THR A 9 -21.45 -18.98 -9.09
CA THR A 9 -21.23 -19.71 -7.83
C THR A 9 -19.84 -20.33 -7.68
N ARG A 10 -19.01 -20.37 -8.73
CA ARG A 10 -17.66 -20.99 -8.65
C ARG A 10 -16.51 -20.02 -8.46
N ARG A 11 -16.62 -18.77 -8.94
CA ARG A 11 -15.55 -17.76 -8.76
C ARG A 11 -15.66 -16.98 -7.45
N GLY A 12 -16.88 -16.75 -6.94
CA GLY A 12 -17.08 -16.18 -5.61
C GLY A 12 -16.77 -17.15 -4.47
N ALA A 13 -16.97 -18.46 -4.68
CA ALA A 13 -16.83 -19.46 -3.63
C ALA A 13 -15.38 -19.74 -3.20
N ALA A 14 -14.38 -19.53 -4.05
CA ALA A 14 -12.97 -19.75 -3.66
C ALA A 14 -12.41 -18.61 -2.79
N VAL A 15 -12.81 -17.37 -3.07
CA VAL A 15 -12.52 -16.20 -2.21
C VAL A 15 -13.32 -16.30 -0.90
N LEU A 16 -14.58 -16.73 -0.97
CA LEU A 16 -15.38 -17.03 0.23
C LEU A 16 -14.86 -18.24 1.02
N LEU A 17 -14.27 -19.27 0.41
CA LEU A 17 -13.74 -20.42 1.17
C LEU A 17 -12.51 -20.06 2.01
N ALA A 18 -11.67 -19.15 1.52
CA ALA A 18 -10.57 -18.59 2.31
C ALA A 18 -11.09 -17.79 3.52
N SER A 19 -12.27 -17.17 3.41
CA SER A 19 -12.97 -16.49 4.52
C SER A 19 -13.78 -17.43 5.42
N VAL A 20 -14.34 -18.53 4.89
CA VAL A 20 -15.18 -19.48 5.64
C VAL A 20 -14.34 -20.32 6.61
N ILE A 21 -13.05 -20.54 6.34
CA ILE A 21 -12.16 -21.23 7.28
C ILE A 21 -11.82 -20.33 8.50
N ALA A 22 -11.94 -19.00 8.40
CA ALA A 22 -11.91 -18.09 9.55
C ALA A 22 -13.25 -18.01 10.31
N CYS A 23 -14.38 -18.43 9.72
CA CYS A 23 -15.69 -18.47 10.39
C CYS A 23 -15.92 -19.69 11.30
N GLY A 24 -14.95 -20.59 11.43
CA GLY A 24 -15.06 -21.84 12.19
C GLY A 24 -15.06 -21.73 13.72
N THR A 25 -14.93 -20.52 14.30
CA THR A 25 -14.92 -20.31 15.77
C THR A 25 -16.07 -19.44 16.27
N LEU A 26 -17.14 -19.25 15.49
CA LEU A 26 -18.37 -18.57 15.93
C LEU A 26 -19.39 -19.52 16.57
N LEU A 27 -18.97 -20.44 17.44
CA LEU A 27 -19.89 -21.18 18.33
C LEU A 27 -19.16 -21.61 19.61
N SER A 28 -18.98 -20.70 20.56
CA SER A 28 -19.07 -20.97 22.03
C SER A 28 -18.44 -19.86 22.87
N PHE A 29 -19.13 -18.73 23.08
CA PHE A 29 -18.97 -17.98 24.33
C PHE A 29 -20.31 -17.35 24.74
N GLY A 30 -21.18 -18.20 25.29
CA GLY A 30 -22.28 -17.80 26.16
C GLY A 30 -21.97 -18.23 27.60
N ALA A 31 -21.70 -17.23 28.44
CA ALA A 31 -21.85 -17.19 29.90
C ALA A 31 -21.23 -18.31 30.78
N THR A 32 -20.28 -17.95 31.66
CA THR A 32 -20.56 -17.54 33.06
C THR A 32 -19.27 -17.20 33.80
N ALA A 33 -19.32 -16.11 34.58
CA ALA A 33 -18.33 -15.71 35.56
C ALA A 33 -18.16 -16.78 36.65
N HIS A 34 -16.98 -16.89 37.26
CA HIS A 34 -16.77 -17.12 38.70
C HIS A 34 -15.46 -16.44 39.10
N GLY A 35 -15.56 -15.48 40.02
CA GLY A 35 -14.41 -14.81 40.60
C GLY A 35 -13.72 -15.67 41.65
N GLN A 36 -12.46 -15.34 41.93
CA GLN A 36 -11.88 -15.49 43.26
C GLN A 36 -10.81 -14.41 43.44
N ALA A 37 -11.19 -13.41 44.23
CA ALA A 37 -10.28 -12.48 44.84
C ALA A 37 -9.51 -13.20 45.95
N ALA A 38 -8.18 -13.07 45.96
CA ALA A 38 -7.36 -13.33 47.14
C ALA A 38 -7.03 -11.98 47.76
N ALA A 39 -7.65 -11.71 48.91
CA ALA A 39 -7.30 -10.61 49.79
C ALA A 39 -6.04 -11.00 50.58
N GLU A 40 -4.97 -10.22 50.46
CA GLU A 40 -3.93 -10.17 51.49
C GLU A 40 -3.91 -8.78 52.11
N THR A 41 -4.32 -8.75 53.37
CA THR A 41 -4.29 -7.60 54.26
C THR A 41 -2.86 -7.43 54.78
N LYS A 42 -2.24 -6.27 54.57
CA LYS A 42 -1.19 -5.77 55.47
C LYS A 42 -1.47 -4.33 55.84
N GLN A 43 -1.80 -4.17 57.12
CA GLN A 43 -1.82 -2.89 57.83
C GLN A 43 -0.40 -2.32 57.88
N GLY A 44 -0.29 -1.01 57.60
CA GLY A 44 0.90 -0.21 57.84
C GLY A 44 0.49 1.24 57.97
N GLU A 45 0.42 1.73 59.20
CA GLU A 45 0.15 3.13 59.53
C GLU A 45 1.33 4.01 59.12
N GLY A 46 1.04 5.17 58.52
CA GLY A 46 2.03 6.19 58.19
C GLY A 46 1.37 7.50 57.81
N LYS A 47 1.14 8.38 58.79
CA LYS A 47 0.68 9.76 58.58
C LYS A 47 1.80 10.58 57.95
N ALA A 48 1.51 11.24 56.82
CA ALA A 48 2.18 12.49 56.44
C ALA A 48 1.23 13.31 55.56
N ALA A 49 0.88 14.50 56.04
CA ALA A 49 0.13 15.51 55.31
C ALA A 49 1.08 16.35 54.46
N ALA A 50 0.77 16.55 53.18
CA ALA A 50 1.34 17.63 52.37
C ALA A 50 0.39 18.00 51.21
N GLN A 51 -0.21 19.19 51.38
CA GLN A 51 -0.68 20.19 50.42
C GLN A 51 -1.10 19.76 49.00
N ALA A 52 -2.40 19.96 48.75
CA ALA A 52 -3.03 19.94 47.44
C ALA A 52 -2.57 21.11 46.56
N SER A 53 -2.12 20.79 45.34
CA SER A 53 -2.21 21.69 44.18
C SER A 53 -3.35 21.20 43.29
N ALA A 54 -4.36 22.04 43.09
CA ALA A 54 -5.48 21.78 42.19
C ALA A 54 -5.01 21.78 40.73
N GLY A 55 -4.62 20.61 40.24
CA GLY A 55 -4.66 20.27 38.81
C GLY A 55 -5.90 19.40 38.59
N THR A 56 -6.68 19.68 37.54
CA THR A 56 -7.81 18.86 37.12
C THR A 56 -7.32 17.45 36.82
N ALA A 57 -7.36 16.57 37.82
CA ALA A 57 -7.22 15.14 37.63
C ALA A 57 -8.46 14.69 36.87
N ASP A 58 -8.26 14.15 35.67
CA ASP A 58 -9.31 13.45 34.93
C ASP A 58 -9.95 12.43 35.87
N ALA A 59 -11.21 12.69 36.24
CA ALA A 59 -11.94 11.82 37.14
C ALA A 59 -12.04 10.44 36.50
N VAL A 60 -11.45 9.43 37.14
CA VAL A 60 -11.68 8.03 36.78
C VAL A 60 -13.18 7.79 36.95
N PRO A 61 -13.91 7.42 35.88
CA PRO A 61 -15.36 7.30 35.97
C PRO A 61 -15.76 6.20 36.96
N ASP A 62 -16.77 6.48 37.79
CA ASP A 62 -17.31 5.58 38.84
C ASP A 62 -17.85 4.24 38.29
N ARG A 63 -17.95 4.09 36.96
CA ARG A 63 -18.32 2.84 36.28
C ARG A 63 -17.63 2.75 34.92
N ALA A 64 -17.47 1.51 34.43
CA ALA A 64 -17.07 1.27 33.05
C ALA A 64 -18.11 1.85 32.07
N ARG A 65 -17.63 2.43 30.97
CA ARG A 65 -18.49 2.96 29.89
C ARG A 65 -19.20 1.81 29.17
N THR A 66 -20.43 2.07 28.72
CA THR A 66 -21.09 1.23 27.73
C THR A 66 -20.44 1.41 26.35
N SER A 67 -20.64 0.45 25.45
CA SER A 67 -20.16 0.52 24.07
C SER A 67 -20.70 1.74 23.31
N THR A 68 -21.95 2.12 23.57
CA THR A 68 -22.60 3.30 22.97
C THR A 68 -22.00 4.62 23.47
N GLU A 69 -21.78 4.74 24.79
CA GLU A 69 -21.15 5.93 25.38
C GLU A 69 -19.74 6.12 24.81
N ALA A 70 -18.93 5.06 24.74
CA ALA A 70 -17.59 5.11 24.16
C ALA A 70 -17.61 5.55 22.68
N ARG A 71 -18.51 5.00 21.86
CA ARG A 71 -18.65 5.41 20.45
C ARG A 71 -19.05 6.87 20.28
N LEU A 72 -19.90 7.39 21.15
CA LEU A 72 -20.28 8.80 21.10
C LEU A 72 -19.11 9.71 21.46
N GLU A 73 -18.35 9.34 22.51
CA GLU A 73 -17.10 10.01 22.86
C GLU A 73 -16.08 9.97 21.73
N TRP A 74 -15.93 8.84 21.03
CA TRP A 74 -15.02 8.72 19.88
C TRP A 74 -15.40 9.65 18.74
N LYS A 75 -16.68 9.67 18.36
CA LYS A 75 -17.16 10.54 17.28
C LYS A 75 -17.03 12.02 17.65
N GLN A 76 -17.33 12.38 18.90
CA GLN A 76 -17.14 13.75 19.37
C GLN A 76 -15.66 14.14 19.38
N TRP A 77 -14.78 13.25 19.84
CA TRP A 77 -13.34 13.49 19.80
C TRP A 77 -12.83 13.66 18.37
N MET A 78 -13.29 12.84 17.42
CA MET A 78 -12.94 12.98 16.01
C MET A 78 -13.38 14.33 15.45
N LYS A 79 -14.61 14.78 15.76
CA LYS A 79 -15.10 16.10 15.37
C LYS A 79 -14.21 17.24 15.85
N ASP A 80 -13.65 17.12 17.05
CA ASP A 80 -12.86 18.17 17.69
C ASP A 80 -11.36 18.12 17.35
N ASN A 81 -10.85 16.98 16.86
CA ASN A 81 -9.40 16.73 16.71
C ASN A 81 -8.95 16.28 15.32
N ALA A 82 -9.86 15.90 14.42
CA ALA A 82 -9.49 15.58 13.05
C ALA A 82 -9.04 16.83 12.29
N ILE A 83 -8.04 16.66 11.43
CA ILE A 83 -7.62 17.67 10.47
C ILE A 83 -8.55 17.54 9.26
N ALA A 84 -9.41 18.53 9.03
CA ALA A 84 -10.23 18.61 7.84
C ALA A 84 -9.38 19.02 6.64
N LEU A 85 -9.56 18.36 5.50
CA LEU A 85 -8.97 18.78 4.23
C LEU A 85 -10.05 19.46 3.37
N ASP A 86 -9.69 20.57 2.73
CA ASP A 86 -10.61 21.31 1.87
C ASP A 86 -10.78 20.62 0.52
N SER A 87 -9.75 19.90 0.06
CA SER A 87 -9.75 19.23 -1.24
C SER A 87 -8.83 18.01 -1.26
N ILE A 88 -9.20 17.03 -2.09
CA ILE A 88 -8.35 15.90 -2.50
C ILE A 88 -7.90 16.02 -3.96
N GLN A 89 -8.34 17.05 -4.67
CA GLN A 89 -8.08 17.18 -6.11
C GLN A 89 -6.63 17.61 -6.37
N PRO A 90 -5.92 16.96 -7.31
CA PRO A 90 -4.60 17.40 -7.74
C PRO A 90 -4.62 18.85 -8.22
N GLU A 91 -3.55 19.58 -7.90
CA GLU A 91 -3.38 20.94 -8.39
C GLU A 91 -2.77 20.92 -9.79
N ALA A 92 -3.29 21.77 -10.68
CA ALA A 92 -2.68 21.97 -12.00
C ALA A 92 -1.37 22.75 -11.83
N ALA A 93 -0.29 22.27 -12.44
CA ALA A 93 1.04 22.85 -12.33
C ALA A 93 1.60 23.25 -13.70
N PRO A 94 0.99 24.21 -14.44
CA PRO A 94 1.40 24.54 -15.82
C PRO A 94 2.86 25.03 -15.97
N GLN A 95 3.56 25.32 -14.86
CA GLN A 95 4.98 25.66 -14.82
C GLN A 95 5.76 24.84 -13.76
N ALA A 96 5.24 23.68 -13.36
CA ALA A 96 5.81 22.82 -12.32
C ALA A 96 5.97 23.44 -10.92
N LEU A 97 5.33 24.59 -10.66
CA LEU A 97 5.27 25.25 -9.37
C LEU A 97 3.81 25.50 -9.02
N ILE A 98 3.37 24.92 -7.91
CA ILE A 98 2.03 25.08 -7.36
C ILE A 98 2.13 26.15 -6.27
N PRO A 99 1.27 27.18 -6.23
CA PRO A 99 1.33 28.17 -5.15
C PRO A 99 1.10 27.51 -3.78
N ALA A 100 1.91 27.84 -2.77
CA ALA A 100 1.89 27.17 -1.46
C ALA A 100 0.52 27.27 -0.75
N GLU A 101 -0.22 28.36 -0.97
CA GLU A 101 -1.58 28.55 -0.44
C GLU A 101 -2.59 27.51 -0.93
N ARG A 102 -2.29 26.81 -2.04
CA ARG A 102 -3.10 25.69 -2.55
C ARG A 102 -2.98 24.44 -1.69
N PHE A 103 -2.04 24.41 -0.75
CA PHE A 103 -1.82 23.33 0.21
C PHE A 103 -2.05 23.74 1.67
N ALA A 104 -2.65 24.90 1.93
CA ALA A 104 -2.78 25.42 3.30
C ALA A 104 -3.53 24.47 4.26
N ASP A 105 -4.48 23.68 3.76
CA ASP A 105 -5.19 22.64 4.51
C ASP A 105 -4.31 21.42 4.87
N LEU A 106 -3.18 21.22 4.17
CA LEU A 106 -2.19 20.17 4.44
C LEU A 106 -1.06 20.61 5.38
N ASP A 107 -0.95 21.91 5.71
CA ASP A 107 0.12 22.44 6.57
C ASP A 107 0.14 21.79 7.95
N ALA A 108 -1.03 21.37 8.45
CA ALA A 108 -1.14 20.64 9.72
C ALA A 108 -0.40 19.28 9.71
N LEU A 109 -0.13 18.72 8.52
CA LEU A 109 0.66 17.49 8.37
C LEU A 109 2.17 17.74 8.41
N LYS A 110 2.62 18.97 8.13
CA LYS A 110 4.05 19.32 8.09
C LYS A 110 4.84 18.85 9.32
N PRO A 111 4.45 19.17 10.57
CA PRO A 111 5.21 18.75 11.76
C PRO A 111 5.24 17.22 11.96
N LEU A 112 4.34 16.47 11.31
CA LEU A 112 4.31 15.01 11.39
C LEU A 112 5.29 14.35 10.40
N LEU A 113 5.53 15.03 9.26
CA LEU A 113 6.13 14.45 8.06
C LEU A 113 7.48 15.09 7.68
N GLU A 114 7.77 16.32 8.09
CA GLU A 114 8.94 17.08 7.62
C GLU A 114 10.29 16.46 8.01
N ASP A 115 10.38 15.79 9.16
CA ASP A 115 11.59 15.10 9.58
C ASP A 115 11.67 13.65 9.08
N LYS A 116 10.66 13.20 8.32
CA LYS A 116 10.58 11.83 7.83
C LYS A 116 11.36 11.67 6.55
N ARG A 117 11.97 10.49 6.44
CA ARG A 117 12.68 10.05 5.27
C ARG A 117 11.78 9.31 4.29
N ILE A 118 10.85 8.52 4.82
CA ILE A 118 9.92 7.72 4.03
C ILE A 118 8.49 8.00 4.50
N VAL A 119 7.60 8.34 3.58
CA VAL A 119 6.17 8.45 3.86
C VAL A 119 5.41 7.43 3.02
N TYR A 120 4.66 6.55 3.66
CA TYR A 120 3.84 5.55 2.99
C TYR A 120 2.41 6.09 2.85
N LEU A 121 1.89 6.02 1.63
CA LEU A 121 0.53 6.38 1.27
C LEU A 121 -0.22 5.11 0.84
N GLY A 122 -1.07 4.64 1.75
CA GLY A 122 -1.90 3.46 1.60
C GLY A 122 -3.12 3.66 0.72
N GLU A 123 -3.96 2.64 0.67
CA GLU A 123 -5.32 2.62 0.12
C GLU A 123 -5.99 1.33 0.57
N SER A 124 -7.20 1.39 1.13
CA SER A 124 -7.94 0.18 1.54
C SER A 124 -8.58 -0.55 0.36
N SER A 125 -8.44 0.00 -0.85
CA SER A 125 -8.87 -0.57 -2.12
C SER A 125 -8.10 0.08 -3.26
N HIS A 126 -7.81 -0.67 -4.33
CA HIS A 126 -7.31 -0.08 -5.57
C HIS A 126 -8.39 0.60 -6.43
N GLY A 127 -9.67 0.36 -6.12
CA GLY A 127 -10.81 0.71 -6.98
C GLY A 127 -11.54 2.01 -6.63
N ALA A 128 -10.88 2.96 -5.96
CA ALA A 128 -11.47 4.24 -5.58
C ALA A 128 -10.75 5.42 -6.27
N ALA A 129 -11.49 6.19 -7.07
CA ALA A 129 -10.98 7.33 -7.84
C ALA A 129 -10.35 8.41 -6.93
N GLU A 130 -10.95 8.61 -5.77
CA GLU A 130 -10.61 9.63 -4.80
C GLU A 130 -9.28 9.31 -4.09
N TYR A 131 -8.91 8.04 -3.95
CA TYR A 131 -7.58 7.67 -3.45
C TYR A 131 -6.49 8.11 -4.43
N ASN A 132 -6.69 7.86 -5.73
CA ASN A 132 -5.74 8.28 -6.76
C ASN A 132 -5.56 9.81 -6.77
N SER A 133 -6.67 10.54 -6.65
CA SER A 133 -6.68 12.00 -6.57
C SER A 133 -5.96 12.50 -5.31
N ALA A 134 -6.35 11.99 -4.13
CA ALA A 134 -5.81 12.41 -2.84
C ALA A 134 -4.31 12.12 -2.73
N LYS A 135 -3.86 10.93 -3.12
CA LYS A 135 -2.44 10.54 -3.10
C LYS A 135 -1.63 11.39 -4.05
N THR A 136 -2.16 11.70 -5.24
CA THR A 136 -1.51 12.62 -6.18
C THR A 136 -1.33 14.01 -5.56
N ARG A 137 -2.37 14.58 -4.96
CA ARG A 137 -2.30 15.88 -4.29
C ARG A 137 -1.29 15.87 -3.12
N LEU A 138 -1.32 14.82 -2.30
CA LEU A 138 -0.36 14.64 -1.20
C LEU A 138 1.08 14.54 -1.70
N ILE A 139 1.31 13.85 -2.83
CA ILE A 139 2.64 13.78 -3.45
C ILE A 139 3.11 15.16 -3.89
N GLN A 140 2.25 15.97 -4.51
CA GLN A 140 2.60 17.33 -4.91
C GLN A 140 3.03 18.17 -3.70
N TYR A 141 2.29 18.09 -2.60
CA TYR A 141 2.62 18.77 -1.34
C TYR A 141 3.94 18.26 -0.73
N LEU A 142 4.07 16.93 -0.56
CA LEU A 142 5.26 16.30 0.02
C LEU A 142 6.52 16.66 -0.78
N HIS A 143 6.44 16.63 -2.11
CA HIS A 143 7.54 16.98 -2.97
C HIS A 143 7.91 18.46 -2.84
N GLN A 144 6.94 19.36 -3.02
CA GLN A 144 7.22 20.78 -3.13
C GLN A 144 7.53 21.45 -1.78
N GLU A 145 6.76 21.13 -0.74
CA GLU A 145 6.84 21.82 0.54
C GLU A 145 7.79 21.10 1.52
N LEU A 146 7.95 19.78 1.38
CA LEU A 146 8.68 18.94 2.35
C LEU A 146 9.91 18.23 1.78
N GLY A 147 10.22 18.41 0.48
CA GLY A 147 11.44 17.93 -0.16
C GLY A 147 11.48 16.43 -0.44
N PHE A 148 10.33 15.80 -0.68
CA PHE A 148 10.24 14.41 -1.10
C PHE A 148 10.41 14.24 -2.61
N ASN A 149 11.64 13.94 -3.05
CA ASN A 149 12.02 13.96 -4.47
C ASN A 149 11.87 12.60 -5.18
N VAL A 150 11.36 11.56 -4.52
CA VAL A 150 11.15 10.24 -5.13
C VAL A 150 9.74 9.74 -4.80
N VAL A 151 8.98 9.36 -5.82
CA VAL A 151 7.77 8.55 -5.66
C VAL A 151 8.05 7.11 -6.12
N ALA A 152 7.89 6.18 -5.20
CA ALA A 152 8.07 4.75 -5.41
C ALA A 152 6.70 4.06 -5.41
N PHE A 153 6.33 3.44 -6.53
CA PHE A 153 5.06 2.73 -6.70
C PHE A 153 5.19 1.23 -6.42
N GLU A 154 4.12 0.64 -5.89
CA GLU A 154 3.87 -0.81 -5.85
C GLU A 154 3.68 -1.33 -7.28
N THR A 155 4.74 -1.30 -8.07
CA THR A 155 4.78 -1.72 -9.46
C THR A 155 6.17 -2.22 -9.82
N ASN A 156 6.31 -2.90 -10.95
CA ASN A 156 7.57 -3.49 -11.34
C ASN A 156 8.69 -2.44 -11.40
N LEU A 157 9.78 -2.71 -10.67
CA LEU A 157 10.95 -1.82 -10.56
C LEU A 157 11.55 -1.44 -11.91
N GLY A 158 11.71 -2.42 -12.81
CA GLY A 158 12.33 -2.19 -14.11
C GLY A 158 11.43 -1.45 -15.10
N ASN A 159 10.13 -1.77 -15.11
CA ASN A 159 9.15 -1.05 -15.94
C ASN A 159 9.08 0.44 -15.57
N ALA A 160 8.99 0.76 -14.28
CA ALA A 160 9.02 2.14 -13.79
C ALA A 160 10.33 2.84 -14.17
N ALA A 161 11.48 2.18 -13.97
CA ALA A 161 12.79 2.74 -14.31
C ALA A 161 12.95 3.03 -15.81
N SER A 162 12.50 2.10 -16.66
CA SER A 162 12.52 2.19 -18.12
C SER A 162 11.64 3.33 -18.62
N ALA A 163 10.38 3.42 -18.16
CA ALA A 163 9.46 4.47 -18.53
C ALA A 163 9.94 5.86 -18.06
N TYR A 164 10.52 5.96 -16.86
CA TYR A 164 11.10 7.21 -16.36
C TYR A 164 12.31 7.67 -17.19
N GLY A 165 13.05 6.75 -17.82
CA GLY A 165 14.19 7.08 -18.68
C GLY A 165 13.87 7.91 -19.93
N HIS A 166 12.58 8.09 -20.26
CA HIS A 166 12.07 8.92 -21.35
C HIS A 166 11.05 9.98 -20.92
N ILE A 167 10.96 10.28 -19.62
CA ILE A 167 9.92 11.15 -19.06
C ILE A 167 9.82 12.51 -19.77
N ARG A 168 10.95 13.11 -20.21
CA ARG A 168 10.96 14.43 -20.85
C ARG A 168 10.33 14.40 -22.24
N THR A 169 10.51 13.31 -22.98
CA THR A 169 10.03 13.20 -24.37
C THR A 169 8.71 12.46 -24.51
N ARG A 170 8.34 11.66 -23.50
CA ARG A 170 7.16 10.79 -23.56
C ARG A 170 5.90 11.47 -23.04
N GLU A 171 4.75 11.15 -23.63
CA GLU A 171 3.45 11.64 -23.14
C GLU A 171 3.13 11.07 -21.76
N PRO A 172 2.58 11.87 -20.82
CA PRO A 172 2.29 11.42 -19.45
C PRO A 172 1.48 10.13 -19.36
N VAL A 173 0.42 10.02 -20.16
CA VAL A 173 -0.42 8.81 -20.21
C VAL A 173 0.36 7.59 -20.69
N ALA A 174 1.25 7.76 -21.66
CA ALA A 174 2.09 6.68 -22.17
C ALA A 174 3.15 6.26 -21.14
N THR A 175 3.75 7.22 -20.42
CA THR A 175 4.65 6.91 -19.30
C THR A 175 3.92 6.15 -18.20
N MET A 176 2.70 6.58 -17.84
CA MET A 176 1.88 5.90 -16.84
C MET A 176 1.61 4.44 -17.22
N LYS A 177 1.09 4.19 -18.43
CA LYS A 177 0.74 2.84 -18.88
C LYS A 177 1.91 1.87 -18.88
N ASP A 178 3.11 2.37 -19.16
CA ASP A 178 4.33 1.55 -19.20
C ASP A 178 5.01 1.39 -17.83
N SER A 179 4.67 2.24 -16.85
CA SER A 179 5.36 2.27 -15.57
C SER A 179 4.60 1.63 -14.42
N ILE A 180 3.26 1.75 -14.37
CA ILE A 180 2.45 1.31 -13.23
C ILE A 180 1.42 0.25 -13.60
N PHE A 181 1.01 -0.57 -12.62
CA PHE A 181 -0.04 -1.59 -12.83
C PHE A 181 -1.37 -0.97 -13.29
N ARG A 182 -2.15 -1.77 -14.02
CA ARG A 182 -3.44 -1.36 -14.63
C ARG A 182 -4.45 -0.79 -13.63
N VAL A 183 -4.40 -1.24 -12.38
CA VAL A 183 -5.33 -0.79 -11.32
C VAL A 183 -5.23 0.71 -11.01
N TRP A 184 -4.11 1.36 -11.35
CA TRP A 184 -3.94 2.81 -11.21
C TRP A 184 -3.90 3.56 -12.55
N GLN A 185 -4.09 2.88 -13.68
CA GLN A 185 -4.12 3.50 -15.00
C GLN A 185 -5.48 4.17 -15.26
N ALA A 186 -5.75 5.24 -14.52
CA ALA A 186 -7.02 5.95 -14.52
C ALA A 186 -6.82 7.47 -14.73
N GLN A 187 -7.90 8.17 -15.09
CA GLN A 187 -7.89 9.60 -15.36
C GLN A 187 -7.40 10.42 -14.17
N GLU A 188 -7.69 9.97 -12.96
CA GLU A 188 -7.33 10.59 -11.68
C GLU A 188 -5.83 10.53 -11.39
N THR A 189 -5.11 9.58 -11.99
CA THR A 189 -3.65 9.41 -11.83
C THR A 189 -2.86 10.20 -12.90
N VAL A 190 -3.49 10.57 -14.02
CA VAL A 190 -2.83 11.34 -15.10
C VAL A 190 -2.15 12.62 -14.61
N PRO A 191 -2.76 13.44 -13.71
CA PRO A 191 -2.12 14.63 -13.18
C PRO A 191 -0.78 14.36 -12.49
N LEU A 192 -0.60 13.19 -11.85
CA LEU A 192 0.68 12.83 -11.24
C LEU A 192 1.78 12.67 -12.29
N PHE A 193 1.49 11.99 -13.40
CA PHE A 193 2.48 11.77 -14.46
C PHE A 193 2.78 13.05 -15.23
N GLN A 194 1.79 13.93 -15.37
CA GLN A 194 2.01 15.28 -15.86
C GLN A 194 2.95 16.04 -14.91
N TYR A 195 2.70 15.98 -13.60
CA TYR A 195 3.54 16.62 -12.59
C TYR A 195 4.97 16.07 -12.56
N ILE A 196 5.16 14.75 -12.61
CA ILE A 196 6.48 14.11 -12.72
C ILE A 196 7.21 14.63 -13.96
N LYS A 197 6.53 14.76 -15.11
CA LYS A 197 7.11 15.31 -16.34
C LYS A 197 7.49 16.78 -16.20
N ASP A 198 6.60 17.61 -15.67
CA ASP A 198 6.79 19.06 -15.59
C ASP A 198 7.93 19.42 -14.63
N THR A 199 8.04 18.70 -13.50
CA THR A 199 9.11 18.90 -12.51
C THR A 199 10.50 18.59 -13.05
N GLN A 200 10.63 17.89 -14.19
CA GLN A 200 11.92 17.67 -14.84
C GLN A 200 12.61 18.96 -15.33
N ASN A 201 11.87 20.07 -15.37
CA ASN A 201 12.36 21.40 -15.72
C ASN A 201 12.65 22.29 -14.51
N THR A 202 12.53 21.76 -13.28
CA THR A 202 12.84 22.50 -12.04
C THR A 202 14.21 22.08 -11.48
N LYS A 203 14.61 22.68 -10.36
CA LYS A 203 15.84 22.31 -9.64
C LYS A 203 15.69 21.03 -8.81
N THR A 204 14.47 20.63 -8.52
CA THR A 204 14.10 19.49 -7.68
C THR A 204 13.09 18.66 -8.47
N PRO A 205 13.54 17.80 -9.39
CA PRO A 205 12.65 16.94 -10.15
C PRO A 205 12.11 15.83 -9.26
N LEU A 206 10.84 15.47 -9.44
CA LEU A 206 10.28 14.27 -8.84
C LEU A 206 10.70 13.04 -9.65
N ALA A 207 11.42 12.12 -9.03
CA ALA A 207 11.82 10.85 -9.64
C ALA A 207 10.72 9.80 -9.48
N LEU A 208 10.56 8.94 -10.50
CA LEU A 208 9.66 7.79 -10.48
C LEU A 208 10.45 6.50 -10.26
N ALA A 209 10.02 5.69 -9.30
CA ALA A 209 10.56 4.36 -9.04
C ALA A 209 9.44 3.33 -8.88
N GLY A 210 9.77 2.05 -9.08
CA GLY A 210 8.94 0.92 -8.70
C GLY A 210 9.72 0.02 -7.74
N PHE A 211 9.04 -0.73 -6.89
CA PHE A 211 9.69 -1.65 -5.94
C PHE A 211 9.11 -3.07 -5.97
N ASP A 212 8.14 -3.35 -6.84
CA ASP A 212 7.60 -4.69 -7.05
C ASP A 212 8.48 -5.52 -8.00
N MET A 213 8.33 -6.83 -7.90
CA MET A 213 8.99 -7.87 -8.67
C MET A 213 8.08 -8.50 -9.74
N GLN A 214 6.75 -8.34 -9.62
CA GLN A 214 5.81 -9.04 -10.50
C GLN A 214 6.05 -8.71 -11.99
N PRO A 215 5.89 -9.69 -12.89
CA PRO A 215 5.84 -9.45 -14.33
C PRO A 215 4.79 -8.39 -14.73
N GLN A 216 5.14 -7.56 -15.73
CA GLN A 216 4.29 -6.48 -16.23
C GLN A 216 4.67 -6.16 -17.69
N GLY A 217 4.56 -7.16 -18.55
CA GLY A 217 5.03 -7.04 -19.92
C GLY A 217 6.54 -6.92 -19.99
N ALA A 218 7.02 -6.46 -21.15
CA ALA A 218 8.44 -6.30 -21.39
C ALA A 218 9.07 -5.27 -20.45
N LEU A 219 10.06 -5.70 -19.65
CA LEU A 219 10.83 -4.86 -18.74
C LEU A 219 11.43 -3.62 -19.46
N PHE A 220 11.90 -3.80 -20.70
CA PHE A 220 12.54 -2.75 -21.51
C PHE A 220 12.74 -3.14 -23.00
N THR A 221 13.14 -2.20 -23.84
CA THR A 221 13.47 -2.47 -25.25
C THR A 221 14.85 -3.12 -25.38
N GLY A 222 14.98 -4.11 -26.27
CA GLY A 222 16.24 -4.86 -26.42
C GLY A 222 17.31 -4.16 -27.28
N GLU A 223 17.09 -2.92 -27.73
CA GLU A 223 17.96 -2.24 -28.69
C GLU A 223 19.39 -2.02 -28.14
N TRP A 224 19.52 -1.69 -26.86
CA TRP A 224 20.82 -1.49 -26.21
C TRP A 224 21.72 -2.72 -26.23
N MET A 225 21.13 -3.93 -26.35
CA MET A 225 21.88 -5.18 -26.34
C MET A 225 22.83 -5.28 -27.54
N GLY A 226 22.51 -4.67 -28.67
CA GLY A 226 23.28 -4.82 -29.91
C GLY A 226 23.25 -6.25 -30.50
N ASP A 227 22.36 -7.10 -29.99
CA ASP A 227 22.12 -8.46 -30.45
C ASP A 227 20.60 -8.63 -30.62
N ALA A 228 20.13 -8.49 -31.86
CA ALA A 228 18.71 -8.57 -32.19
C ALA A 228 18.09 -9.94 -31.86
N LYS A 229 18.89 -11.02 -31.88
CA LYS A 229 18.42 -12.36 -31.53
C LYS A 229 18.21 -12.47 -30.03
N LEU A 230 19.17 -12.03 -29.23
CA LEU A 230 19.04 -12.02 -27.77
C LEU A 230 17.91 -11.08 -27.32
N ALA A 231 17.79 -9.92 -27.96
CA ALA A 231 16.69 -8.98 -27.72
C ALA A 231 15.32 -9.62 -27.94
N LYS A 232 15.14 -10.35 -29.06
CA LYS A 232 13.89 -11.06 -29.33
C LYS A 232 13.65 -12.18 -28.32
N GLN A 233 14.68 -12.96 -27.98
CA GLN A 233 14.58 -14.01 -26.97
C GLN A 233 14.18 -13.48 -25.59
N PHE A 234 14.70 -12.31 -25.21
CA PHE A 234 14.34 -11.63 -23.98
C PHE A 234 12.89 -11.15 -23.99
N GLN A 235 12.44 -10.51 -25.07
CA GLN A 235 11.03 -10.10 -25.21
C GLN A 235 10.07 -11.30 -25.15
N ASP A 236 10.43 -12.41 -25.82
CA ASP A 236 9.64 -13.63 -25.76
C ASP A 236 9.62 -14.21 -24.35
N ALA A 237 10.74 -14.18 -23.62
CA ALA A 237 10.81 -14.65 -22.23
C ALA A 237 9.98 -13.80 -21.26
N GLU A 238 9.91 -12.49 -21.46
CA GLU A 238 9.09 -11.58 -20.66
C GLU A 238 7.60 -11.84 -20.88
N GLN A 239 7.18 -11.98 -22.15
CA GLN A 239 5.80 -12.35 -22.47
C GLN A 239 5.44 -13.74 -21.90
N GLU A 240 6.33 -14.73 -22.06
CA GLU A 240 6.13 -16.08 -21.54
C GLU A 240 5.98 -16.05 -20.00
N LEU A 241 6.73 -15.19 -19.30
CA LEU A 241 6.68 -15.07 -17.85
C LEU A 241 5.36 -14.49 -17.33
N ASP A 242 4.81 -13.45 -17.99
CA ASP A 242 3.49 -12.92 -17.69
C ASP A 242 2.41 -14.01 -17.85
N GLU A 243 2.50 -14.79 -18.92
CA GLU A 243 1.56 -15.87 -19.21
C GLU A 243 1.62 -16.95 -18.12
N TRP A 244 2.84 -17.35 -17.71
CA TRP A 244 3.05 -18.37 -16.67
C TRP A 244 2.40 -18.02 -15.33
N GLU A 245 2.45 -16.76 -14.89
CA GLU A 245 1.87 -16.31 -13.62
C GLU A 245 0.36 -16.59 -13.52
N MET A 246 -0.33 -16.58 -14.67
CA MET A 246 -1.77 -16.79 -14.77
C MET A 246 -2.16 -18.25 -15.02
N THR A 247 -1.19 -19.17 -15.11
CA THR A 247 -1.46 -20.59 -15.36
C THR A 247 -1.66 -21.41 -14.08
N GLU A 248 -2.07 -22.65 -14.27
CA GLU A 248 -2.17 -23.70 -13.23
C GLU A 248 -1.17 -24.86 -13.51
N ASP A 249 -0.26 -24.70 -14.49
CA ASP A 249 0.60 -25.77 -15.01
C ASP A 249 2.05 -25.66 -14.51
N VAL A 250 2.26 -26.06 -13.25
CA VAL A 250 3.59 -26.04 -12.62
C VAL A 250 4.59 -26.98 -13.31
N GLU A 251 4.13 -28.10 -13.86
CA GLU A 251 4.99 -29.06 -14.57
C GLU A 251 5.43 -28.55 -15.95
N GLY A 252 4.54 -27.83 -16.65
CA GLY A 252 4.87 -27.07 -17.84
C GLY A 252 5.92 -26.01 -17.55
N TYR A 253 5.70 -25.23 -16.49
CA TYR A 253 6.65 -24.19 -16.08
C TYR A 253 8.03 -24.78 -15.74
N ARG A 254 8.10 -25.89 -15.00
CA ARG A 254 9.37 -26.59 -14.69
C ARG A 254 10.18 -26.96 -15.93
N LYS A 255 9.53 -27.29 -17.04
CA LYS A 255 10.20 -27.56 -18.32
C LYS A 255 10.68 -26.29 -19.02
N ALA A 256 9.93 -25.19 -18.90
CA ALA A 256 10.27 -23.90 -19.48
C ALA A 256 11.39 -23.16 -18.70
N LYS A 257 11.40 -23.31 -17.38
CA LYS A 257 12.28 -22.62 -16.42
C LYS A 257 13.76 -22.57 -16.83
N PRO A 258 14.43 -23.67 -17.23
CA PRO A 258 15.85 -23.60 -17.63
C PRO A 258 16.11 -22.70 -18.85
N LYS A 259 15.17 -22.64 -19.80
CA LYS A 259 15.26 -21.77 -20.98
C LYS A 259 15.12 -20.31 -20.58
N LEU A 260 14.10 -19.98 -19.78
CA LEU A 260 13.87 -18.63 -19.27
C LEU A 260 15.08 -18.12 -18.49
N LEU A 261 15.56 -18.92 -17.54
CA LEU A 261 16.69 -18.58 -16.69
C LEU A 261 17.95 -18.28 -17.51
N LYS A 262 18.23 -19.10 -18.53
CA LYS A 262 19.38 -18.90 -19.42
C LYS A 262 19.30 -17.55 -20.14
N VAL A 263 18.12 -17.14 -20.61
CA VAL A 263 17.94 -15.85 -21.30
C VAL A 263 18.23 -14.69 -20.33
N TYR A 264 17.63 -14.69 -19.14
CA TYR A 264 17.85 -13.64 -18.15
C TYR A 264 19.31 -13.55 -17.70
N GLN A 265 19.98 -14.68 -17.46
CA GLN A 265 21.40 -14.71 -17.12
C GLN A 265 22.30 -14.17 -18.26
N GLN A 266 21.96 -14.45 -19.53
CA GLN A 266 22.69 -13.91 -20.67
C GLN A 266 22.55 -12.39 -20.76
N VAL A 267 21.33 -11.86 -20.60
CA VAL A 267 21.06 -10.42 -20.61
C VAL A 267 21.75 -9.73 -19.43
N ARG A 268 21.67 -10.33 -18.24
CA ARG A 268 22.34 -9.85 -17.03
C ARG A 268 23.85 -9.75 -17.17
N ALA A 269 24.48 -10.75 -17.79
CA ALA A 269 25.92 -10.76 -18.08
C ALA A 269 26.34 -9.77 -19.18
N LEU A 270 25.40 -9.38 -20.06
CA LEU A 270 25.62 -8.40 -21.12
C LEU A 270 25.52 -6.96 -20.61
N LEU A 271 24.61 -6.69 -19.66
CA LEU A 271 24.34 -5.34 -19.13
C LEU A 271 25.59 -4.52 -18.81
N PRO A 272 26.57 -4.99 -18.00
CA PRO A 272 27.76 -4.18 -17.69
C PRO A 272 28.62 -3.87 -18.91
N LYS A 273 28.60 -4.71 -19.96
CA LYS A 273 29.36 -4.50 -21.21
C LYS A 273 28.68 -3.47 -22.14
N ARG A 274 27.41 -3.18 -21.91
CA ARG A 274 26.58 -2.27 -22.72
C ARG A 274 25.98 -1.15 -21.87
N ALA A 275 26.53 -0.89 -20.68
CA ALA A 275 26.00 0.10 -19.74
C ALA A 275 25.93 1.51 -20.32
N GLU A 276 26.96 1.93 -21.08
CA GLU A 276 26.95 3.25 -21.74
C GLU A 276 25.87 3.36 -22.82
N GLU A 277 25.64 2.29 -23.58
CA GLU A 277 24.57 2.25 -24.59
C GLU A 277 23.21 2.33 -23.91
N LEU A 278 23.02 1.55 -22.84
CA LEU A 278 21.80 1.56 -22.07
C LEU A 278 21.53 2.96 -21.48
N GLN A 279 22.54 3.59 -20.86
CA GLN A 279 22.39 4.95 -20.34
C GLN A 279 22.04 5.96 -21.44
N ARG A 280 22.60 5.81 -22.65
CA ARG A 280 22.30 6.67 -23.80
C ARG A 280 20.86 6.51 -24.26
N GLN A 281 20.32 5.30 -24.22
CA GLN A 281 18.95 5.03 -24.62
C GLN A 281 17.92 5.53 -23.61
N TYR A 282 18.29 5.64 -22.33
CA TYR A 282 17.42 6.11 -21.24
C TYR A 282 18.00 7.36 -20.56
N PRO A 283 18.10 8.49 -21.28
CA PRO A 283 18.88 9.65 -20.85
C PRO A 283 18.31 10.34 -19.61
N ASP A 284 17.00 10.21 -19.34
CA ASP A 284 16.37 10.91 -18.23
C ASP A 284 16.54 10.22 -16.87
N ASN A 285 16.97 8.95 -16.86
CA ASN A 285 17.16 8.19 -15.63
C ASN A 285 18.67 7.98 -15.34
N PRO A 286 19.27 8.77 -14.42
CA PRO A 286 20.69 8.68 -14.12
C PRO A 286 21.10 7.38 -13.40
N HIS A 287 20.12 6.59 -12.95
CA HIS A 287 20.33 5.34 -12.23
C HIS A 287 19.94 4.11 -13.06
N ILE A 288 19.64 4.28 -14.36
CA ILE A 288 19.04 3.23 -15.18
C ILE A 288 19.87 1.94 -15.20
N VAL A 289 21.20 2.02 -15.31
CA VAL A 289 22.07 0.84 -15.33
C VAL A 289 21.92 0.02 -14.05
N LYS A 290 21.94 0.70 -12.88
CA LYS A 290 21.81 0.07 -11.56
C LYS A 290 20.40 -0.49 -11.34
N LEU A 291 19.37 0.24 -11.77
CA LEU A 291 17.97 -0.20 -11.66
C LEU A 291 17.69 -1.42 -12.54
N MET A 292 18.20 -1.44 -13.77
CA MET A 292 18.01 -2.57 -14.68
C MET A 292 18.83 -3.79 -14.27
N GLU A 293 19.99 -3.57 -13.67
CA GLU A 293 20.76 -4.63 -13.02
C GLU A 293 19.92 -5.32 -11.93
N ARG A 294 19.36 -4.53 -11.01
CA ARG A 294 18.48 -5.04 -9.94
C ARG A 294 17.22 -5.69 -10.48
N ALA A 295 16.61 -5.13 -11.52
CA ALA A 295 15.41 -5.70 -12.14
C ALA A 295 15.66 -7.06 -12.79
N LEU A 296 16.83 -7.24 -13.43
CA LEU A 296 17.23 -8.54 -13.99
C LEU A 296 17.56 -9.56 -12.89
N ASP A 297 18.19 -9.14 -11.80
CA ASP A 297 18.42 -9.98 -10.62
C ASP A 297 17.09 -10.44 -10.00
N ASN A 298 16.13 -9.51 -9.87
CA ASN A 298 14.76 -9.85 -9.46
C ASN A 298 14.12 -10.86 -10.42
N ARG A 299 14.29 -10.71 -11.73
CA ARG A 299 13.71 -11.61 -12.73
C ARG A 299 14.29 -13.03 -12.66
N ILE A 300 15.60 -13.13 -12.44
CA ILE A 300 16.26 -14.41 -12.17
C ILE A 300 15.65 -15.07 -10.94
N GLN A 301 15.51 -14.32 -9.85
CA GLN A 301 14.92 -14.81 -8.61
C GLN A 301 13.42 -15.17 -8.76
N VAL A 302 12.65 -14.40 -9.53
CA VAL A 302 11.25 -14.71 -9.89
C VAL A 302 11.18 -16.09 -10.55
N VAL A 303 12.05 -16.32 -11.55
CA VAL A 303 12.07 -17.57 -12.31
C VAL A 303 12.55 -18.75 -11.44
N GLU A 304 13.56 -18.52 -10.61
CA GLU A 304 14.18 -19.56 -9.79
C GLU A 304 13.31 -19.97 -8.60
N GLU A 305 12.67 -19.02 -7.92
CA GLU A 305 12.12 -19.25 -6.58
C GLU A 305 10.61 -18.95 -6.48
N TYR A 306 10.10 -17.93 -7.17
CA TYR A 306 8.73 -17.46 -6.97
C TYR A 306 7.69 -18.12 -7.88
N MET A 307 7.98 -18.27 -9.17
CA MET A 307 6.95 -18.55 -10.17
C MET A 307 6.22 -19.89 -9.93
N GLU A 308 6.93 -20.92 -9.44
CA GLU A 308 6.28 -22.18 -9.05
C GLU A 308 5.29 -21.99 -7.88
N ILE A 309 5.64 -21.14 -6.92
CA ILE A 309 4.76 -20.81 -5.78
C ILE A 309 3.53 -20.04 -6.28
N SER A 310 3.74 -19.08 -7.19
CA SER A 310 2.65 -18.30 -7.78
C SER A 310 1.67 -19.17 -8.57
N ILE A 311 2.16 -20.08 -9.42
CA ILE A 311 1.31 -21.00 -10.19
C ILE A 311 0.47 -21.89 -9.25
N ASN A 312 1.07 -22.40 -8.17
CA ASN A 312 0.35 -23.19 -7.18
C ASN A 312 -0.71 -22.35 -6.44
N ALA A 313 -0.40 -21.09 -6.13
CA ALA A 313 -1.36 -20.14 -5.55
C ALA A 313 -2.54 -19.88 -6.49
N THR A 314 -2.29 -19.66 -7.78
CA THR A 314 -3.32 -19.52 -8.82
C THR A 314 -4.20 -20.78 -8.90
N ALA A 315 -3.61 -21.97 -8.85
CA ALA A 315 -4.36 -23.23 -8.82
C ALA A 315 -5.28 -23.34 -7.59
N PHE A 316 -4.85 -22.89 -6.40
CA PHE A 316 -5.72 -22.84 -5.22
C PHE A 316 -6.85 -21.83 -5.40
N LEU A 317 -6.55 -20.61 -5.83
CA LEU A 317 -7.54 -19.53 -6.04
C LEU A 317 -8.62 -19.91 -7.07
N ASN A 318 -8.27 -20.75 -8.05
CA ASN A 318 -9.22 -21.28 -9.03
C ASN A 318 -9.94 -22.57 -8.58
N GLY A 319 -9.71 -23.03 -7.35
CA GLY A 319 -10.33 -24.23 -6.77
C GLY A 319 -9.82 -25.54 -7.37
N LYS A 320 -8.60 -25.54 -7.92
CA LYS A 320 -7.93 -26.71 -8.54
C LYS A 320 -6.92 -27.38 -7.61
N SER A 321 -6.53 -26.68 -6.54
CA SER A 321 -5.68 -27.18 -5.47
C SER A 321 -6.32 -26.91 -4.11
N MET A 322 -5.98 -27.73 -3.12
CA MET A 322 -6.33 -27.51 -1.71
C MET A 322 -5.17 -26.86 -0.93
N ASP A 323 -4.04 -26.63 -1.59
CA ASP A 323 -2.85 -26.03 -0.97
C ASP A 323 -3.00 -24.52 -0.80
N TYR A 324 -3.73 -24.10 0.22
CA TYR A 324 -3.88 -22.69 0.56
C TYR A 324 -2.56 -22.05 1.06
N MET A 325 -1.58 -22.86 1.49
CA MET A 325 -0.28 -22.35 1.95
C MET A 325 0.49 -21.69 0.81
N SER A 326 0.28 -22.13 -0.43
CA SER A 326 0.87 -21.49 -1.62
C SER A 326 0.46 -20.00 -1.75
N VAL A 327 -0.76 -19.63 -1.35
CA VAL A 327 -1.21 -18.22 -1.34
C VAL A 327 -0.46 -17.41 -0.29
N ILE A 328 -0.27 -17.97 0.92
CA ILE A 328 0.49 -17.33 1.99
C ILE A 328 1.94 -17.15 1.55
N GLN A 329 2.57 -18.23 1.06
CA GLN A 329 3.96 -18.22 0.62
C GLN A 329 4.18 -17.25 -0.54
N SER A 330 3.29 -17.23 -1.53
CA SER A 330 3.38 -16.31 -2.68
C SER A 330 3.34 -14.86 -2.20
N SER A 331 2.35 -14.52 -1.36
CA SER A 331 2.18 -13.18 -0.82
C SER A 331 3.39 -12.74 0.03
N GLU A 332 3.85 -13.57 0.97
CA GLU A 332 5.02 -13.24 1.80
C GLU A 332 6.32 -13.16 0.99
N TYR A 333 6.44 -13.96 -0.09
CA TYR A 333 7.57 -13.89 -0.99
C TYR A 333 7.60 -12.55 -1.74
N ARG A 334 6.47 -12.15 -2.34
CA ARG A 334 6.33 -10.87 -3.04
C ARG A 334 6.63 -9.70 -2.10
N ASP A 335 6.04 -9.68 -0.91
CA ASP A 335 6.25 -8.62 0.07
C ASP A 335 7.69 -8.56 0.61
N ARG A 336 8.36 -9.70 0.77
CA ARG A 336 9.79 -9.73 1.11
C ARG A 336 10.65 -9.10 0.02
N MET A 337 10.36 -9.41 -1.25
CA MET A 337 11.05 -8.79 -2.39
C MET A 337 10.78 -7.28 -2.44
N MET A 338 9.55 -6.85 -2.20
CA MET A 338 9.19 -5.44 -2.14
C MET A 338 9.92 -4.70 -1.02
N ALA A 339 10.00 -5.28 0.18
CA ALA A 339 10.75 -4.72 1.31
C ALA A 339 12.24 -4.59 1.00
N ASP A 340 12.82 -5.64 0.41
CA ASP A 340 14.23 -5.66 0.01
C ASP A 340 14.52 -4.61 -1.08
N ASN A 341 13.66 -4.52 -2.10
CA ASN A 341 13.77 -3.50 -3.16
C ASN A 341 13.63 -2.08 -2.63
N LEU A 342 12.65 -1.82 -1.75
CA LEU A 342 12.46 -0.49 -1.17
C LEU A 342 13.66 -0.09 -0.30
N SER A 343 14.15 -1.01 0.54
CA SER A 343 15.36 -0.78 1.34
C SER A 343 16.56 -0.53 0.45
N TRP A 344 16.74 -1.33 -0.59
CA TRP A 344 17.83 -1.15 -1.56
C TRP A 344 17.74 0.18 -2.32
N LEU A 345 16.54 0.61 -2.73
CA LEU A 345 16.32 1.93 -3.33
C LEU A 345 16.75 3.04 -2.36
N ALA A 346 16.30 2.98 -1.11
CA ALA A 346 16.61 3.98 -0.09
C ALA A 346 18.11 4.01 0.29
N THR A 347 18.79 2.87 0.31
CA THR A 347 20.20 2.78 0.70
C THR A 347 21.17 3.04 -0.46
N HIS A 348 20.85 2.58 -1.68
CA HIS A 348 21.84 2.49 -2.77
C HIS A 348 21.52 3.34 -3.99
N VAL A 349 20.27 3.70 -4.23
CA VAL A 349 19.87 4.55 -5.36
C VAL A 349 19.65 5.98 -4.89
N TYR A 350 18.90 6.13 -3.79
CA TYR A 350 18.46 7.40 -3.24
C TYR A 350 18.90 7.62 -1.78
N PRO A 351 20.20 7.45 -1.44
CA PRO A 351 20.71 7.57 -0.07
C PRO A 351 20.52 8.96 0.54
N ASN A 352 20.27 10.00 -0.28
CA ASN A 352 20.06 11.37 0.19
C ASN A 352 18.66 11.96 -0.13
N GLU A 353 17.79 11.26 -0.85
CA GLU A 353 16.41 11.71 -1.13
C GLU A 353 15.34 11.15 -0.20
N LYS A 354 14.36 11.97 0.18
CA LYS A 354 13.15 11.49 0.85
C LYS A 354 12.21 10.81 -0.16
N ILE A 355 11.58 9.72 0.27
CA ILE A 355 10.82 8.80 -0.60
C ILE A 355 9.35 8.77 -0.16
N ILE A 356 8.46 8.85 -1.13
CA ILE A 356 7.01 8.62 -0.97
C ILE A 356 6.70 7.24 -1.52
N VAL A 357 6.05 6.39 -0.75
CA VAL A 357 5.66 5.04 -1.15
C VAL A 357 4.18 5.00 -1.45
N TRP A 358 3.80 4.59 -2.65
CA TRP A 358 2.41 4.37 -3.06
C TRP A 358 2.13 2.87 -3.09
N ALA A 359 1.22 2.38 -2.24
CA ALA A 359 0.84 0.97 -2.21
C ALA A 359 -0.51 0.75 -1.53
N HIS A 360 -1.03 -0.48 -1.59
CA HIS A 360 -2.18 -0.92 -0.80
C HIS A 360 -1.89 -0.86 0.71
N ASN A 361 -2.93 -0.59 1.53
CA ASN A 361 -2.85 -0.61 2.99
C ASN A 361 -2.24 -1.93 3.50
N GLY A 362 -2.64 -3.05 2.90
CA GLY A 362 -2.14 -4.38 3.24
C GLY A 362 -0.62 -4.54 3.07
N HIS A 363 0.00 -3.85 2.11
CA HIS A 363 1.45 -3.92 1.90
C HIS A 363 2.23 -3.00 2.84
N ILE A 364 1.63 -1.91 3.33
CA ILE A 364 2.34 -0.91 4.14
C ILE A 364 2.05 -1.00 5.64
N ALA A 365 1.04 -1.76 6.04
CA ALA A 365 0.68 -1.91 7.44
C ALA A 365 1.86 -2.44 8.27
N LYS A 366 2.14 -1.79 9.40
CA LYS A 366 3.34 -2.04 10.23
C LYS A 366 3.29 -3.36 11.01
N ALA A 367 2.13 -3.99 11.14
CA ALA A 367 1.92 -5.22 11.89
C ALA A 367 0.83 -6.10 11.26
N TYR A 368 0.87 -6.25 9.93
CA TYR A 368 -0.16 -6.94 9.15
C TYR A 368 -0.41 -8.37 9.65
N SER A 369 0.63 -9.07 10.14
CA SER A 369 0.47 -10.43 10.65
C SER A 369 -0.41 -10.54 11.91
N GLN A 370 -0.71 -9.41 12.55
CA GLN A 370 -1.56 -9.31 13.75
C GLN A 370 -3.01 -8.94 13.41
N GLU A 371 -3.33 -8.73 12.14
CA GLU A 371 -4.70 -8.54 11.68
C GLU A 371 -5.53 -9.83 11.88
N MET A 372 -6.68 -9.68 12.51
CA MET A 372 -7.63 -10.75 12.78
C MET A 372 -8.65 -10.84 11.64
N ASN A 373 -9.14 -12.05 11.39
CA ASN A 373 -10.03 -12.40 10.27
C ASN A 373 -9.38 -12.27 8.88
N SER A 374 -8.06 -12.19 8.81
CA SER A 374 -7.27 -12.34 7.59
C SER A 374 -6.27 -13.50 7.71
N LEU A 375 -5.61 -13.85 6.61
CA LEU A 375 -4.56 -14.87 6.64
C LEU A 375 -3.30 -14.27 7.30
N PRO A 376 -2.69 -14.97 8.28
CA PRO A 376 -1.55 -14.44 9.02
C PRO A 376 -0.30 -14.44 8.13
N ARG A 377 -0.05 -13.30 7.49
CA ARG A 377 1.08 -13.09 6.57
C ARG A 377 1.95 -11.96 7.08
N VAL A 378 3.25 -12.09 6.90
CA VAL A 378 4.18 -10.98 7.14
C VAL A 378 4.37 -10.19 5.84
N HIS A 379 3.88 -8.96 5.82
CA HIS A 379 3.93 -8.08 4.65
C HIS A 379 5.05 -7.02 4.76
N MET A 380 5.28 -6.30 3.67
CA MET A 380 6.40 -5.38 3.49
C MET A 380 6.47 -4.35 4.64
N GLY A 381 5.36 -3.72 5.00
CA GLY A 381 5.31 -2.70 6.06
C GLY A 381 5.82 -3.19 7.40
N GLU A 382 5.50 -4.44 7.76
CA GLU A 382 6.00 -5.10 8.97
C GLU A 382 7.48 -5.48 8.86
N LEU A 383 7.94 -5.94 7.69
CA LEU A 383 9.36 -6.17 7.44
C LEU A 383 10.17 -4.88 7.55
N MET A 384 9.64 -3.75 7.05
CA MET A 384 10.27 -2.45 7.15
C MET A 384 10.45 -1.98 8.60
N GLN A 385 9.63 -2.45 9.55
CA GLN A 385 9.82 -2.19 10.99
C GLN A 385 11.09 -2.85 11.56
N LYS A 386 11.73 -3.76 10.82
CA LYS A 386 12.97 -4.45 11.22
C LYS A 386 14.22 -3.83 10.58
N THR A 387 14.06 -2.72 9.84
CA THR A 387 15.15 -2.01 9.14
C THR A 387 15.52 -0.71 9.87
N GLU A 388 16.61 -0.08 9.44
CA GLU A 388 17.03 1.25 9.91
C GLU A 388 16.04 2.38 9.57
N PHE A 389 15.10 2.13 8.66
CA PHE A 389 14.14 3.12 8.19
C PHE A 389 12.90 3.27 9.08
N LYS A 390 12.68 2.35 10.03
CA LYS A 390 11.50 2.35 10.91
C LYS A 390 11.21 3.73 11.51
N ASP A 391 12.16 4.30 12.24
CA ASP A 391 11.93 5.56 12.97
C ASP A 391 11.95 6.79 12.05
N GLN A 392 12.52 6.62 10.85
CA GLN A 392 12.56 7.61 9.78
C GLN A 392 11.28 7.57 8.92
N SER A 393 10.31 6.72 9.24
CA SER A 393 9.11 6.54 8.45
C SER A 393 7.84 7.07 9.11
N TYR A 394 6.83 7.37 8.28
CA TYR A 394 5.45 7.62 8.68
C TYR A 394 4.48 6.88 7.74
N VAL A 395 3.59 6.07 8.29
CA VAL A 395 2.67 5.22 7.51
C VAL A 395 1.24 5.77 7.57
N ILE A 396 0.68 6.17 6.42
CA ILE A 396 -0.69 6.69 6.31
C ILE A 396 -1.58 5.65 5.64
N GLY A 397 -2.56 5.13 6.39
CA GLY A 397 -3.62 4.28 5.83
C GLY A 397 -4.76 5.13 5.26
N LEU A 398 -5.31 4.73 4.11
CA LEU A 398 -6.47 5.41 3.51
C LEU A 398 -7.71 4.53 3.65
N TYR A 399 -8.83 5.12 4.07
CA TYR A 399 -10.11 4.43 4.30
C TYR A 399 -11.29 5.20 3.68
N MET A 400 -12.34 4.48 3.30
CA MET A 400 -13.56 5.04 2.69
C MET A 400 -14.76 4.91 3.62
N GLY A 401 -15.68 5.88 3.58
CA GLY A 401 -16.92 5.84 4.37
C GLY A 401 -18.10 5.16 3.67
N GLY A 402 -18.06 5.07 2.35
CA GLY A 402 -19.18 4.69 1.50
C GLY A 402 -18.85 4.93 0.03
N GLY A 403 -19.84 4.75 -0.83
CA GLY A 403 -19.71 4.95 -2.27
C GLY A 403 -19.52 3.65 -3.04
N ARG A 404 -18.88 3.72 -4.20
CA ARG A 404 -18.78 2.62 -5.16
C ARG A 404 -17.34 2.35 -5.55
N ASN A 405 -16.93 1.09 -5.44
CA ASN A 405 -15.55 0.64 -5.55
C ASN A 405 -15.38 -0.36 -6.69
N ALA A 406 -14.40 -0.16 -7.56
CA ALA A 406 -14.06 -1.09 -8.63
C ALA A 406 -13.28 -2.31 -8.11
N HIS A 407 -13.45 -3.46 -8.76
CA HIS A 407 -12.67 -4.67 -8.45
C HIS A 407 -11.46 -4.79 -9.39
N VAL A 408 -10.36 -5.30 -8.86
CA VAL A 408 -9.14 -5.61 -9.63
C VAL A 408 -9.42 -6.59 -10.78
N THR A 409 -10.38 -7.50 -10.59
CA THR A 409 -10.80 -8.49 -11.61
C THR A 409 -11.84 -7.96 -12.60
N GLY A 410 -12.21 -6.68 -12.51
CA GLY A 410 -13.26 -6.04 -13.30
C GLY A 410 -14.64 -6.03 -12.63
N GLY A 411 -15.45 -5.03 -12.98
CA GLY A 411 -16.72 -4.73 -12.33
C GLY A 411 -16.56 -3.83 -11.11
N ALA A 412 -17.66 -3.58 -10.41
CA ALA A 412 -17.69 -2.74 -9.21
C ALA A 412 -18.86 -3.09 -8.29
N SER A 413 -18.66 -2.85 -6.99
CA SER A 413 -19.65 -3.01 -5.95
C SER A 413 -19.72 -1.78 -5.06
N ASP A 414 -20.86 -1.59 -4.41
CA ASP A 414 -20.98 -0.55 -3.39
C ASP A 414 -20.16 -0.97 -2.15
N ALA A 415 -19.49 0.00 -1.53
CA ALA A 415 -18.86 -0.20 -0.24
C ALA A 415 -19.93 -0.49 0.81
N LEU A 416 -19.63 -1.40 1.75
CA LEU A 416 -20.54 -1.70 2.83
C LEU A 416 -20.69 -0.48 3.76
N PRO A 417 -21.89 -0.22 4.30
CA PRO A 417 -22.07 0.81 5.32
C PRO A 417 -21.14 0.57 6.51
N PRO A 418 -20.58 1.63 7.14
CA PRO A 418 -19.72 1.48 8.30
C PRO A 418 -20.38 0.67 9.41
N MET A 419 -19.66 -0.32 9.91
CA MET A 419 -20.13 -1.12 11.04
C MET A 419 -20.00 -0.37 12.36
N PRO A 420 -20.85 -0.66 13.35
CA PRO A 420 -20.62 -0.22 14.71
C PRO A 420 -19.19 -0.56 15.17
N HIS A 421 -18.48 0.42 15.73
CA HIS A 421 -17.07 0.27 16.17
C HIS A 421 -16.07 0.08 15.02
N SER A 422 -16.45 0.33 13.77
CA SER A 422 -15.48 0.31 12.70
C SER A 422 -14.69 1.62 12.65
N ILE A 423 -13.47 1.58 12.11
CA ILE A 423 -12.66 2.77 11.86
C ILE A 423 -13.46 3.75 11.01
N GLU A 424 -14.16 3.28 9.98
CA GLU A 424 -14.99 4.09 9.10
C GLU A 424 -16.12 4.81 9.85
N GLU A 425 -16.77 4.14 10.83
CA GLU A 425 -17.82 4.78 11.65
C GLU A 425 -17.26 5.90 12.52
N VAL A 426 -16.08 5.64 13.12
CA VAL A 426 -15.40 6.62 13.97
C VAL A 426 -14.94 7.81 13.14
N MET A 427 -14.33 7.56 11.98
CA MET A 427 -13.84 8.61 11.07
C MET A 427 -14.98 9.45 10.49
N LYS A 428 -16.15 8.88 10.16
CA LYS A 428 -17.36 9.66 9.81
C LYS A 428 -17.75 10.66 10.90
N GLY A 429 -17.42 10.37 12.15
CA GLY A 429 -17.62 11.29 13.28
C GLY A 429 -16.93 12.65 13.13
N ALA A 430 -15.87 12.75 12.33
CA ALA A 430 -15.21 14.01 12.02
C ALA A 430 -16.16 15.03 11.39
N GLY A 431 -17.18 14.59 10.64
CA GLY A 431 -18.16 15.48 10.02
C GLY A 431 -17.64 16.25 8.80
N HIS A 432 -16.52 15.80 8.21
CA HIS A 432 -15.92 16.36 7.01
C HIS A 432 -15.78 15.28 5.93
N PRO A 433 -15.96 15.60 4.63
CA PRO A 433 -15.80 14.63 3.54
C PRO A 433 -14.38 14.04 3.46
N PHE A 434 -13.38 14.83 3.86
CA PHE A 434 -11.97 14.44 3.87
C PHE A 434 -11.39 14.80 5.23
N ALA A 435 -10.90 13.80 5.95
CA ALA A 435 -10.41 13.99 7.30
C ALA A 435 -9.15 13.16 7.55
N PHE A 436 -8.13 13.79 8.11
CA PHE A 436 -6.92 13.13 8.57
C PHE A 436 -6.88 13.07 10.10
N VAL A 437 -6.35 12.00 10.65
CA VAL A 437 -6.04 11.88 12.08
C VAL A 437 -4.67 11.27 12.28
N ASP A 438 -3.89 11.88 13.18
CA ASP A 438 -2.63 11.32 13.69
C ASP A 438 -2.93 10.29 14.78
N LEU A 439 -2.35 9.10 14.65
CA LEU A 439 -2.45 8.02 15.63
C LEU A 439 -1.18 7.90 16.48
N ARG A 440 -0.06 8.48 16.02
CA ARG A 440 1.27 8.25 16.59
C ARG A 440 1.58 9.22 17.72
N TYR A 441 1.29 10.51 17.55
CA TYR A 441 1.64 11.55 18.51
C TYR A 441 0.43 12.14 19.25
N ALA A 442 -0.79 11.72 18.90
CA ALA A 442 -2.00 12.07 19.63
C ALA A 442 -1.89 11.68 21.12
N LYS A 443 -2.18 12.64 22.00
CA LYS A 443 -2.23 12.39 23.45
C LYS A 443 -3.40 11.46 23.76
N ARG A 444 -3.15 10.41 24.54
CA ARG A 444 -4.19 9.47 24.96
C ARG A 444 -5.30 10.18 25.72
N ALA A 445 -6.52 9.90 25.33
CA ALA A 445 -7.75 10.40 25.93
C ALA A 445 -8.85 9.33 25.80
N PRO A 446 -9.90 9.37 26.65
CA PRO A 446 -11.09 8.53 26.47
C PRO A 446 -11.64 8.49 25.05
N GLY A 447 -11.70 9.67 24.41
CA GLY A 447 -12.24 9.85 23.06
C GLY A 447 -11.39 9.25 21.95
N ASN A 448 -10.12 8.89 22.18
CA ASN A 448 -9.27 8.24 21.18
C ASN A 448 -8.82 6.83 21.57
N SER A 449 -9.48 6.22 22.56
CA SER A 449 -9.13 4.87 23.00
C SER A 449 -9.24 3.82 21.87
N TRP A 450 -10.09 4.08 20.86
CA TRP A 450 -10.23 3.25 19.67
C TRP A 450 -8.91 3.07 18.90
N MET A 451 -7.99 4.03 18.94
CA MET A 451 -6.71 3.94 18.23
C MET A 451 -5.82 2.81 18.76
N THR A 452 -5.97 2.47 20.04
CA THR A 452 -5.08 1.57 20.79
C THR A 452 -5.75 0.27 21.25
N GLN A 453 -6.90 -0.07 20.67
CA GLN A 453 -7.60 -1.31 20.93
C GLN A 453 -8.14 -1.91 19.63
N PRO A 454 -8.47 -3.21 19.59
CA PRO A 454 -8.99 -3.84 18.40
C PRO A 454 -10.27 -3.13 17.91
N ASN A 455 -10.27 -2.71 16.65
CA ASN A 455 -11.44 -2.20 15.94
C ASN A 455 -11.56 -2.87 14.58
N ILE A 456 -12.78 -2.85 14.05
CA ILE A 456 -13.06 -3.40 12.73
C ILE A 456 -12.70 -2.35 11.67
N SER A 457 -12.24 -2.79 10.52
CA SER A 457 -12.19 -1.98 9.31
C SER A 457 -12.52 -2.84 8.10
N TYR A 458 -12.80 -2.22 6.97
CA TYR A 458 -13.05 -2.94 5.72
C TYR A 458 -11.82 -2.98 4.83
N TYR A 459 -11.43 -4.20 4.45
CA TYR A 459 -10.58 -4.47 3.31
C TYR A 459 -11.43 -4.43 2.02
N ASP A 460 -10.99 -3.69 1.01
CA ASP A 460 -11.71 -3.42 -0.24
C ASP A 460 -13.11 -2.80 -0.06
N GLY A 461 -13.36 -2.17 1.08
CA GLY A 461 -14.68 -1.62 1.42
C GLY A 461 -15.77 -2.66 1.69
N VAL A 462 -15.44 -3.97 1.71
CA VAL A 462 -16.46 -5.04 1.81
C VAL A 462 -16.09 -6.20 2.73
N MET A 463 -14.80 -6.45 3.00
CA MET A 463 -14.35 -7.57 3.83
C MET A 463 -13.95 -7.08 5.23
N PRO A 464 -14.69 -7.42 6.30
CA PRO A 464 -14.38 -6.95 7.63
C PRO A 464 -13.14 -7.66 8.21
N VAL A 465 -12.14 -6.87 8.57
CA VAL A 465 -10.92 -7.30 9.27
C VAL A 465 -10.83 -6.55 10.60
N SER A 466 -10.08 -7.08 11.57
CA SER A 466 -9.94 -6.43 12.87
C SER A 466 -8.48 -6.26 13.24
N SER A 467 -8.08 -5.07 13.68
CA SER A 467 -6.71 -4.78 14.09
C SER A 467 -6.67 -3.64 15.11
N ILE A 468 -5.50 -3.41 15.72
CA ILE A 468 -5.25 -2.21 16.54
C ILE A 468 -4.73 -1.10 15.60
N PRO A 469 -5.50 -0.01 15.35
CA PRO A 469 -5.17 0.96 14.31
C PRO A 469 -3.78 1.59 14.44
N ALA A 470 -3.37 1.99 15.65
CA ALA A 470 -2.07 2.62 15.90
C ALA A 470 -0.88 1.66 15.74
N GLU A 471 -1.12 0.34 15.81
CA GLU A 471 -0.11 -0.67 15.50
C GLU A 471 0.04 -0.87 14.00
N GLN A 472 -1.00 -0.63 13.21
CA GLN A 472 -0.97 -0.78 11.75
C GLN A 472 -0.47 0.48 11.04
N PHE A 473 -0.88 1.66 11.48
CA PHE A 473 -0.61 2.94 10.82
C PHE A 473 -0.17 4.02 11.82
N ASP A 474 0.50 5.07 11.33
CA ASP A 474 0.82 6.28 12.11
C ASP A 474 -0.23 7.38 11.92
N GLY A 475 -0.93 7.38 10.78
CA GLY A 475 -2.07 8.27 10.54
C GLY A 475 -3.09 7.61 9.63
N ILE A 476 -4.31 8.13 9.64
CA ILE A 476 -5.38 7.70 8.75
C ILE A 476 -5.92 8.90 7.99
N LEU A 477 -6.00 8.78 6.67
CA LEU A 477 -6.78 9.67 5.81
C LEU A 477 -8.10 8.98 5.45
N PHE A 478 -9.20 9.64 5.74
CA PHE A 478 -10.54 9.17 5.47
C PHE A 478 -11.19 9.99 4.36
N ILE A 479 -11.86 9.29 3.45
CA ILE A 479 -12.65 9.86 2.35
C ILE A 479 -14.08 9.32 2.49
N ASP A 480 -15.06 10.20 2.74
CA ASP A 480 -16.41 9.78 3.12
C ASP A 480 -17.14 9.01 2.02
N GLU A 481 -17.03 9.48 0.77
CA GLU A 481 -17.69 8.88 -0.39
C GLU A 481 -16.68 8.69 -1.52
N VAL A 482 -16.66 7.49 -2.11
CA VAL A 482 -15.80 7.16 -3.25
C VAL A 482 -16.58 6.75 -4.50
N SER A 483 -15.92 6.81 -5.65
CA SER A 483 -16.45 6.41 -6.95
C SER A 483 -15.45 5.54 -7.72
N GLU A 484 -15.95 4.83 -8.74
CA GLU A 484 -15.11 4.00 -9.60
C GLU A 484 -14.12 4.87 -10.39
N PRO A 485 -12.82 4.50 -10.45
CA PRO A 485 -11.85 5.17 -11.30
C PRO A 485 -12.27 5.17 -12.77
N VAL A 486 -12.02 6.29 -13.45
CA VAL A 486 -12.18 6.36 -14.89
C VAL A 486 -10.95 5.73 -15.56
N TYR A 487 -10.96 4.41 -15.68
CA TYR A 487 -9.85 3.66 -16.28
C TYR A 487 -9.60 4.06 -17.75
N LEU A 488 -8.32 4.23 -18.08
CA LEU A 488 -7.90 4.53 -19.45
C LEU A 488 -7.92 3.27 -20.31
N LYS A 489 -8.47 3.38 -21.51
CA LYS A 489 -8.53 2.29 -22.50
C LYS A 489 -7.19 2.00 -23.15
#